data_AF-A0A413H156-F1
#
_entry.id   AF-A0A413H156-F1
#
_cell.length_a   1.000
_cell.length_b   1.000
_cell.length_c   1.000
_cell.angle_alpha   90.00
_cell.angle_beta   90.00
_cell.angle_gamma   90.00
#
_symmetry.space_group_name_H-M   'P 1'
#
loop_
_entity.id
_entity.type
_entity.pdbx_description
1 polymer ?
#
loop_
_entity_poly.entity_id
_entity_poly.type
_entity_poly.pdbx_seq_one_letter_code
_entity_poly.pdbx_strand_id
1 'polypeptide(L)' 'MDLMLRKCHKEVSFIPLGEFFCLRFQMKEKGIIHLNGCISDTQMPQSSLTFHNIICVDYLSVILMQIENVMDNWE' A
#
# COMPACT_ATOMS: atom_id res chain seq x y z
N MET A 1 3.24 -11.08 12.72
CA MET A 1 2.03 -10.59 12.02
C MET A 1 1.78 -11.53 10.83
N ASP A 2 1.02 -12.61 11.07
CA ASP A 2 0.70 -13.63 10.06
C ASP A 2 -0.28 -13.04 9.05
N LEU A 3 0.25 -12.34 8.04
CA LEU A 3 -0.54 -11.82 6.95
C LEU A 3 -0.85 -12.98 6.00
N MET A 4 -1.75 -13.87 6.42
CA MET A 4 -2.34 -14.85 5.53
C MET A 4 -3.16 -14.11 4.46
N LEU A 5 -2.51 -13.65 3.38
CA LEU A 5 -3.13 -13.23 2.11
C LEU A 5 -3.82 -14.42 1.40
N ARG A 6 -4.40 -15.35 2.15
CA ARG A 6 -5.21 -16.45 1.64
C ARG A 6 -6.54 -15.84 1.19
N LYS A 7 -6.56 -15.32 -0.05
CA LYS A 7 -7.73 -14.77 -0.77
C LYS A 7 -8.23 -13.39 -0.32
N CYS A 8 -7.58 -12.73 0.64
CA CYS A 8 -7.95 -11.39 1.10
C CYS A 8 -7.09 -10.32 0.43
N HIS A 9 -7.72 -9.23 0.00
CA HIS A 9 -7.02 -7.98 -0.29
C HIS A 9 -6.68 -7.30 1.04
N LYS A 10 -5.52 -6.66 1.14
CA LYS A 10 -5.19 -5.76 2.25
C LYS A 10 -5.12 -4.35 1.71
N GLU A 11 -5.84 -3.44 2.35
CA GLU A 11 -5.79 -2.02 2.06
C GLU A 11 -5.12 -1.30 3.23
N VAL A 12 -4.23 -0.37 2.91
CA VAL A 12 -3.55 0.50 3.87
C VAL A 12 -3.69 1.92 3.36
N SER A 13 -4.22 2.81 4.19
CA SER A 13 -4.37 4.22 3.86
C SER A 13 -3.74 5.08 4.94
N PHE A 14 -3.04 6.13 4.55
CA PHE A 14 -2.36 7.05 5.46
C PHE A 14 -2.23 8.43 4.82
N ILE A 15 -1.93 9.46 5.61
CA ILE A 15 -1.98 10.86 5.18
C ILE A 15 -0.66 11.58 5.53
N PRO A 16 0.41 11.47 4.72
CA PRO A 16 1.60 12.28 4.93
C PRO A 16 1.36 13.71 4.50
N LEU A 17 1.75 14.69 5.31
CA LEU A 17 2.07 16.06 4.86
C LEU A 17 1.06 16.70 3.88
N GLY A 18 -0.25 16.45 4.07
CA GLY A 18 -1.30 17.02 3.21
C GLY A 18 -1.60 16.23 1.93
N GLU A 19 -1.13 15.00 1.81
CA GLU A 19 -1.45 14.05 0.75
C GLU A 19 -2.18 12.85 1.36
N PHE A 20 -3.13 12.25 0.65
CA PHE A 20 -3.78 11.00 1.03
C PHE A 20 -3.23 9.87 0.16
N PHE A 21 -2.72 8.83 0.82
CA PHE A 21 -2.20 7.62 0.19
C PHE A 21 -3.17 6.46 0.46
N CYS A 22 -3.45 5.67 -0.57
CA CYS A 22 -4.20 4.42 -0.47
C CYS A 22 -3.45 3.33 -1.25
N LEU A 23 -3.05 2.27 -0.56
CA LEU A 23 -2.33 1.13 -1.10
C LEU A 23 -3.16 -0.15 -0.94
N ARG A 24 -3.44 -0.83 -2.05
CA ARG A 24 -4.22 -2.07 -2.09
C ARG A 24 -3.36 -3.22 -2.61
N PHE A 25 -3.09 -4.18 -1.74
CA PHE A 25 -2.38 -5.42 -2.04
C PHE A 25 -3.38 -6.54 -2.33
N GLN A 26 -3.24 -7.21 -3.47
CA GLN A 26 -4.09 -8.32 -3.88
C GLN A 26 -3.26 -9.48 -4.41
N MET A 27 -3.37 -10.64 -3.76
CA MET A 27 -2.81 -11.88 -4.28
C MET A 27 -3.71 -12.41 -5.40
N LYS A 28 -3.21 -12.44 -6.64
CA LYS A 28 -3.93 -12.97 -7.80
C LYS A 28 -3.50 -14.39 -8.14
N GLU A 29 -2.20 -14.64 -8.04
CA GLU A 29 -1.57 -15.92 -8.34
C GLU A 29 -0.69 -16.35 -7.17
N LYS A 30 -0.31 -17.64 -7.13
CA LYS A 30 0.54 -18.16 -6.05
C LYS A 30 1.90 -17.48 -6.11
N GLY A 31 2.22 -16.71 -5.06
CA GLY A 31 3.49 -16.00 -4.93
C GLY A 31 3.53 -14.61 -5.56
N ILE A 32 2.46 -14.16 -6.23
CA ILE A 32 2.41 -12.86 -6.91
C ILE A 32 1.32 -11.98 -6.29
N ILE A 33 1.72 -10.76 -5.94
CA ILE A 33 0.83 -9.74 -5.38
C ILE A 33 0.80 -8.54 -6.32
N HIS A 34 -0.41 -8.11 -6.65
CA HIS A 34 -0.65 -6.85 -7.33
C HIS A 34 -0.84 -5.76 -6.28
N LEU A 35 -0.03 -4.71 -6.36
CA LEU A 35 -0.13 -3.50 -5.57
C LEU A 35 -0.73 -2.40 -6.44
N ASN A 36 -1.92 -1.93 -6.09
CA ASN A 36 -2.49 -0.72 -6.66
C ASN A 36 -2.35 0.41 -5.66
N GLY A 37 -1.84 1.56 -6.09
CA GLY A 37 -1.70 2.74 -5.25
C GLY A 37 -2.41 3.95 -5.83
N CYS A 38 -2.90 4.81 -4.95
CA CYS A 38 -3.40 6.14 -5.27
C CYS A 38 -2.81 7.14 -4.28
N ILE A 39 -2.35 8.27 -4.80
CA ILE A 39 -1.90 9.43 -4.03
C ILE A 39 -2.77 10.60 -4.49
N SER A 40 -3.39 11.33 -3.57
CA SER A 40 -4.15 12.54 -3.90
C SER A 40 -3.78 13.67 -2.96
N ASP A 41 -3.59 14.87 -3.49
CA ASP A 41 -3.42 16.06 -2.67
C ASP A 41 -4.71 16.33 -1.88
N THR A 42 -4.61 16.57 -0.57
CA THR A 42 -5.80 16.78 0.29
C THR A 42 -6.45 18.15 0.08
N GLN A 43 -5.71 19.13 -0.43
CA GLN A 43 -6.21 20.47 -0.77
C GLN A 43 -6.67 20.56 -2.23
N MET A 44 -6.11 19.76 -3.12
CA MET A 44 -6.50 19.65 -4.53
C MET A 44 -6.78 18.18 -4.91
N PRO A 45 -7.92 17.59 -4.49
CA PRO A 45 -8.20 16.15 -4.67
C PRO A 45 -8.23 15.69 -6.13
N GLN A 46 -8.41 16.61 -7.07
CA GLN A 46 -8.41 16.33 -8.51
C GLN A 46 -6.99 16.06 -9.05
N SER A 47 -5.97 16.49 -8.30
CA SER A 47 -4.57 16.11 -8.51
C SER A 47 -4.34 14.76 -7.84
N SER A 48 -4.46 13.69 -8.61
CA SER A 48 -4.19 12.33 -8.13
C SER A 48 -3.24 11.58 -9.06
N LEU A 49 -2.35 10.81 -8.46
CA LEU A 49 -1.47 9.87 -9.13
C LEU A 49 -1.91 8.45 -8.77
N THR A 50 -2.22 7.65 -9.78
CA THR A 50 -2.48 6.22 -9.60
C THR A 50 -1.33 5.40 -10.17
N PHE A 51 -1.01 4.29 -9.52
CA PHE A 51 0.05 3.39 -9.96
C PHE A 51 -0.30 1.92 -9.72
N HIS A 52 0.35 1.07 -10.49
CA HIS A 52 0.22 -0.38 -10.41
C HIS A 52 1.61 -1.01 -10.37
N ASN A 53 1.81 -1.94 -9.44
CA ASN A 53 3.06 -2.69 -9.34
C ASN A 53 2.79 -4.17 -9.06
N ILE A 54 3.71 -5.03 -9.46
CA ILE A 54 3.64 -6.48 -9.24
C ILE A 54 4.84 -6.86 -8.40
N ILE A 55 4.59 -7.43 -7.21
CA ILE A 55 5.63 -7.80 -6.25
C ILE A 55 5.56 -9.29 -5.93
N CYS A 56 6.72 -9.91 -5.69
CA CYS A 56 6.78 -11.27 -5.15
C CYS A 56 6.37 -11.26 -3.67
N VAL A 57 5.64 -12.29 -3.24
CA VAL A 57 5.17 -12.47 -1.87
C VAL A 57 6.30 -12.39 -0.84
N ASP A 58 7.51 -12.81 -1.20
CA ASP A 58 8.68 -12.81 -0.32
C ASP A 58 9.09 -11.39 0.09
N TYR A 59 8.77 -10.36 -0.71
CA TYR A 59 9.07 -8.96 -0.40
C TYR A 59 7.96 -8.26 0.37
N LEU A 60 6.79 -8.89 0.54
CA LEU A 60 5.63 -8.23 1.17
C LEU A 60 5.92 -7.79 2.61
N SER A 61 6.56 -8.65 3.40
CA SER A 61 6.88 -8.36 4.80
C SER A 61 7.81 -7.15 4.93
N VAL A 62 8.80 -7.05 4.05
CA VAL A 62 9.73 -5.91 4.00
C VAL A 62 8.99 -4.63 3.64
N ILE A 63 8.14 -4.66 2.61
CA ILE A 63 7.38 -3.49 2.18
C ILE A 63 6.42 -3.02 3.28
N LEU A 64 5.72 -3.94 3.94
CA LEU A 64 4.79 -3.59 5.02
C LEU A 64 5.52 -2.98 6.22
N MET A 65 6.67 -3.52 6.60
CA MET A 65 7.50 -2.97 7.67
C MET A 65 8.03 -1.57 7.33
N GLN A 66 8.39 -1.32 6.07
CA GLN A 66 8.79 0.00 5.62
C GLN A 66 7.64 1.01 5.69
N ILE A 67 6.42 0.60 5.32
CA ILE A 67 5.23 1.45 5.44
C ILE A 67 4.94 1.76 6.91
N GLU A 68 4.96 0.75 7.78
CA GLU A 68 4.75 0.92 9.23
C GLU A 68 5.79 1.88 9.84
N ASN A 69 7.08 1.69 9.53
CA ASN A 69 8.13 2.61 9.98
C ASN A 69 7.90 4.06 9.52
N VAL A 70 7.41 4.25 8.29
CA VAL A 70 7.12 5.59 7.77
C VAL A 70 5.94 6.21 8.53
N MET A 71 4.90 5.43 8.83
CA MET A 71 3.75 5.87 9.61
C MET A 71 4.13 6.23 11.05
N ASP A 72 4.95 5.40 11.72
CA ASP A 72 5.39 5.62 13.10
C ASP A 72 6.28 6.86 13.25
N ASN A 73 7.05 7.22 12.23
CA ASN A 73 7.90 8.43 12.23
C ASN A 73 7.11 9.73 12.00
N TRP A 74 5.78 9.66 11.82
CA TRP A 74 4.91 10.81 11.57
C TRP A 74 3.90 11.08 12.70
N GLU A 75 3.90 10.27 13.76
CA GLU A 75 3.27 10.60 15.06
C GLU A 75 4.23 11.43 15.95
#